data_AF-A0A8J7PYZ1-F1
#
_entry.id   AF-A0A8J7PYZ1-F1
#
_cell.length_a   1.000
_cell.length_b   1.000
_cell.length_c   1.000
_cell.angle_alpha   90.00
_cell.angle_beta   90.00
_cell.angle_gamma   90.00
#
_symmetry.space_group_name_H-M   'P 1'
#
loop_
_entity.id
_entity.type
_entity.pdbx_description
1 polymer ?
#
loop_
_entity_poly.entity_id
_entity_poly.type
_entity_poly.pdbx_seq_one_letter_code
_entity_poly.pdbx_strand_id
1 'polypeptide(L)'
;MNPVDDLGEIVPLSAPPTRVVSLVPSLTEAIAESAPGVLIGATDYCVRPSTLDVARVGGSKYPKLDRVFALRPDLVVANVE
;
A
#
# COMPACT_ATOMS: atom_id res chain seq x y z
N MET A 1 -18.16 10.20 -5.21
CA MET A 1 -18.30 10.02 -3.76
C MET A 1 -16.91 9.66 -3.25
N ASN A 2 -16.38 10.35 -2.25
CA ASN A 2 -15.06 10.01 -1.72
C ASN A 2 -15.13 8.64 -1.05
N PRO A 3 -14.15 7.75 -1.26
CA PRO A 3 -14.11 6.48 -0.54
C PRO A 3 -13.98 6.72 0.95
N VAL A 4 -14.51 5.77 1.72
CA VAL A 4 -14.44 5.75 3.18
C VAL A 4 -13.62 4.51 3.57
N ASP A 5 -12.71 4.66 4.52
CA ASP A 5 -11.92 3.54 5.03
C ASP A 5 -12.68 2.70 6.08
N ASP A 6 -12.05 1.64 6.57
CA ASP A 6 -12.64 0.71 7.54
C ASP A 6 -12.86 1.35 8.93
N LEU A 7 -12.34 2.56 9.18
CA LEU A 7 -12.60 3.35 10.38
C LEU A 7 -13.75 4.35 10.20
N GLY A 8 -14.33 4.44 9.00
CA GLY A 8 -15.37 5.43 8.69
C GLY A 8 -14.82 6.79 8.28
N GLU A 9 -13.51 6.94 8.08
CA GLU A 9 -12.88 8.19 7.70
C GLU A 9 -12.89 8.39 6.19
N ILE A 10 -13.09 9.64 5.75
CA ILE A 10 -13.05 9.98 4.33
C ILE A 10 -11.62 9.89 3.83
N VAL A 11 -11.38 9.10 2.79
CA VAL A 11 -10.11 9.05 2.07
C VAL A 11 -10.16 10.05 0.91
N PRO A 12 -9.42 11.18 0.97
CA PRO A 12 -9.58 12.30 0.03
C PRO A 12 -8.86 12.06 -1.29
N LEU A 13 -9.25 11.00 -2.02
CA LEU A 13 -8.72 10.69 -3.35
C LEU A 13 -9.41 11.53 -4.42
N SER A 14 -8.65 12.30 -5.19
CA SER A 14 -9.15 13.08 -6.33
C SER A 14 -9.32 12.25 -7.62
N ALA A 15 -8.70 11.07 -7.68
CA ALA A 15 -8.75 10.11 -8.78
C ALA A 15 -8.43 8.71 -8.23
N PRO A 16 -8.69 7.63 -8.99
CA PRO A 16 -8.20 6.29 -8.62
C PRO A 16 -6.68 6.30 -8.40
N PRO A 17 -6.18 5.67 -7.32
CA PRO A 17 -4.77 5.70 -6.97
C PRO A 17 -3.95 4.88 -7.97
N THR A 18 -2.77 5.38 -8.29
CA THR A 18 -1.83 4.76 -9.25
C THR A 18 -0.47 4.47 -8.63
N ARG A 19 -0.24 4.93 -7.40
CA ARG A 19 1.03 4.88 -6.67
C ARG A 19 0.79 4.42 -5.24
N VAL A 20 0.53 3.13 -5.08
CA VAL A 20 0.12 2.53 -3.81
C VAL A 20 1.32 1.95 -3.05
N VAL A 21 1.41 2.27 -1.76
CA VAL A 21 2.24 1.52 -0.81
C VAL A 21 1.33 0.67 0.07
N SER A 22 1.60 -0.63 0.17
CA SER A 22 0.85 -1.53 1.06
C SER A 22 1.72 -1.98 2.24
N LEU A 23 1.20 -1.83 3.45
CA LEU A 23 1.88 -2.21 4.69
C LEU A 23 1.47 -3.59 5.22
N VAL A 24 0.55 -4.28 4.53
CA VAL A 24 -0.12 -5.49 5.01
C VAL A 24 0.06 -6.62 3.99
N PRO A 25 0.60 -7.80 4.36
CA PRO A 25 0.82 -8.88 3.40
C PRO A 25 -0.44 -9.31 2.63
N SER A 26 -1.55 -9.56 3.32
CA SER A 26 -2.81 -9.99 2.69
C SER A 26 -3.38 -8.95 1.72
N LEU A 27 -3.36 -7.67 2.09
CA LEU A 27 -3.83 -6.59 1.21
C LEU A 27 -2.89 -6.38 0.03
N THR A 28 -1.59 -6.59 0.21
CA THR A 28 -0.63 -6.54 -0.90
C THR A 28 -0.95 -7.60 -1.96
N GLU A 29 -1.24 -8.82 -1.53
CA GLU A 29 -1.65 -9.91 -2.43
C GLU A 29 -2.95 -9.56 -3.17
N ALA A 30 -3.97 -9.10 -2.44
CA ALA A 30 -5.26 -8.73 -3.01
C ALA A 30 -5.14 -7.59 -4.04
N ILE A 31 -4.32 -6.57 -3.76
CA ILE A 31 -4.10 -5.44 -4.69
C ILE A 31 -3.31 -5.92 -5.91
N ALA A 32 -2.29 -6.75 -5.73
CA ALA A 32 -1.50 -7.27 -6.86
C ALA A 32 -2.36 -8.06 -7.86
N GLU A 33 -3.39 -8.76 -7.39
CA GLU A 33 -4.32 -9.50 -8.23
C GLU A 33 -5.42 -8.61 -8.86
N SER A 34 -6.03 -7.72 -8.06
CA SER A 34 -7.19 -6.91 -8.49
C SER A 34 -6.82 -5.62 -9.22
N ALA A 35 -5.63 -5.08 -8.98
CA ALA A 35 -5.12 -3.86 -9.61
C ALA A 35 -3.62 -3.99 -9.98
N PRO A 36 -3.27 -4.83 -10.97
CA PRO A 36 -1.87 -5.05 -11.34
C PRO A 36 -1.16 -3.75 -11.75
N GLY A 37 0.06 -3.54 -11.23
CA GLY A 37 0.93 -2.42 -11.60
C GLY A 37 0.78 -1.14 -10.76
N VAL A 38 -0.17 -1.06 -9.82
CA VAL A 38 -0.33 0.14 -8.97
C VAL A 38 0.58 0.15 -7.74
N LEU A 39 1.06 -1.02 -7.29
CA LEU A 39 1.94 -1.14 -6.13
C LEU A 39 3.34 -0.62 -6.49
N ILE A 40 3.82 0.35 -5.70
CA ILE A 40 5.18 0.91 -5.82
C ILE A 40 6.04 0.65 -4.58
N GLY A 41 5.43 0.19 -3.49
CA GLY A 41 6.15 -0.23 -2.30
C GLY A 41 5.37 -1.20 -1.43
N ALA A 42 6.11 -2.07 -0.75
CA ALA A 42 5.56 -3.05 0.17
C ALA A 42 6.54 -3.33 1.32
N THR A 43 6.05 -3.96 2.39
CA THR A 43 6.92 -4.34 3.52
C THR A 43 7.86 -5.48 3.15
N ASP A 44 8.85 -5.70 4.01
CA ASP A 44 9.77 -6.84 3.92
C ASP A 44 9.05 -8.19 4.09
N TYR A 45 7.84 -8.19 4.66
CA TYR A 45 7.00 -9.38 4.88
C TYR A 45 6.04 -9.69 3.74
N CYS A 46 5.87 -8.76 2.79
CA CYS A 46 5.01 -8.97 1.62
C CYS A 46 5.75 -9.77 0.55
N VAL A 47 5.79 -11.10 0.71
CA VAL A 47 6.56 -12.01 -0.17
C VAL A 47 5.74 -12.59 -1.33
N ARG A 48 4.47 -12.19 -1.44
CA ARG A 48 3.52 -12.68 -2.44
C ARG A 48 2.87 -11.50 -3.21
N PRO A 49 2.58 -11.68 -4.51
CA PRO A 49 3.06 -12.80 -5.35
C PRO A 49 4.60 -12.81 -5.42
N SER A 50 5.21 -13.96 -5.73
CA SER A 50 6.68 -14.07 -5.78
C SER A 50 7.31 -13.17 -6.85
N THR A 51 6.50 -12.70 -7.80
CA THR A 51 6.85 -11.74 -8.84
C THR A 51 6.73 -10.27 -8.40
N LEU A 52 6.38 -10.01 -7.13
CA LEU A 52 6.21 -8.66 -6.62
C LEU A 52 7.56 -7.92 -6.55
N ASP A 53 7.81 -7.10 -7.56
CA ASP A 53 9.01 -6.28 -7.69
C ASP A 53 8.71 -4.80 -7.40
N VAL A 54 8.72 -4.45 -6.11
CA VAL A 54 8.43 -3.10 -5.61
C VAL A 54 9.40 -2.72 -4.49
N ALA A 55 9.53 -1.43 -4.22
CA ALA A 55 10.45 -0.93 -3.20
C ALA A 55 10.08 -1.45 -1.80
N ARG A 56 11.11 -1.82 -1.02
CA ARG A 56 10.94 -2.39 0.32
C ARG A 56 11.02 -1.33 1.40
N VAL A 57 9.91 -1.16 2.13
CA VAL A 57 9.72 -0.06 3.09
C VAL A 57 9.85 -0.49 4.55
N GLY A 58 10.50 -1.63 4.85
CA GLY A 58 10.70 -2.08 6.23
C GLY A 58 9.55 -2.95 6.74
N GLY A 59 9.26 -2.88 8.05
CA GLY A 59 8.22 -3.68 8.68
C GLY A 59 6.80 -3.12 8.53
N SER A 60 5.78 -3.92 8.89
CA SER A 60 4.36 -3.51 8.88
C SER A 60 4.02 -2.53 10.00
N LYS A 61 4.47 -2.80 11.23
CA LYS A 61 4.24 -1.93 12.40
C LYS A 61 5.15 -0.69 12.41
N TYR A 62 6.37 -0.83 11.91
CA TYR A 62 7.38 0.22 11.89
C TYR A 62 8.00 0.33 10.49
N PRO A 63 7.24 0.88 9.51
CA PRO A 63 7.78 1.14 8.19
C PRO A 63 8.83 2.25 8.26
N LYS A 64 9.80 2.20 7.35
CA LYS A 64 10.80 3.26 7.15
C LYS A 64 10.13 4.44 6.44
N LEU A 65 9.58 5.36 7.22
CA LEU A 65 8.78 6.49 6.71
C LEU A 65 9.52 7.30 5.63
N ASP A 66 10.82 7.55 5.78
CA ASP A 66 11.62 8.25 4.76
C ASP A 66 11.56 7.56 3.39
N ARG A 67 11.53 6.23 3.37
CA ARG A 67 11.37 5.46 2.12
C ARG A 67 9.96 5.59 1.57
N VAL A 68 8.94 5.53 2.43
CA VAL A 68 7.54 5.72 2.01
C VAL A 68 7.35 7.11 1.39
N PHE A 69 7.85 8.16 2.04
CA PHE A 69 7.78 9.53 1.51
C PHE A 69 8.57 9.71 0.21
N ALA A 70 9.77 9.14 0.10
CA ALA A 70 10.57 9.19 -1.13
C ALA A 70 9.85 8.57 -2.34
N LEU A 71 9.00 7.57 -2.10
CA LEU A 71 8.18 6.95 -3.14
C LEU A 71 7.03 7.86 -3.63
N ARG A 72 6.67 8.92 -2.90
CA ARG A 72 5.53 9.80 -3.22
C ARG A 72 4.26 8.99 -3.59
N PRO A 73 3.75 8.15 -2.67
CA PRO A 73 2.51 7.44 -2.90
C PRO A 73 1.32 8.41 -2.90
N ASP A 74 0.28 8.05 -3.66
CA ASP A 74 -1.03 8.70 -3.61
C ASP A 74 -1.99 7.99 -2.64
N LEU A 75 -1.70 6.74 -2.27
CA LEU A 75 -2.40 5.97 -1.26
C LEU A 75 -1.44 5.07 -0.47
N VAL A 76 -1.61 5.02 0.85
CA VAL A 76 -0.97 4.03 1.72
C VAL A 76 -2.06 3.17 2.34
N VAL A 77 -1.96 1.85 2.19
CA VAL A 77 -2.90 0.88 2.75
C VAL A 77 -2.27 0.24 3.99
N ALA A 78 -2.99 0.29 5.11
CA ALA A 78 -2.57 -0.26 6.40
C ALA A 78 -3.75 -0.97 7.08
N ASN A 79 -3.45 -1.82 8.06
CA ASN A 79 -4.46 -2.42 8.93
C ASN A 79 -4.37 -1.80 10.33
N VAL A 80 -5.50 -1.74 11.02
CA VAL A 80 -5.57 -1.38 12.44
C VAL A 80 -5.54 -2.69 13.24
N GLU A 81 -4.34 -3.06 13.71
CA GLU A 81 -4.08 -4.21 14.60
C GLU A 81 -3.40 -3.77 15.90
#